data_AF-A0A368H9A7-F1
#
_entry.id   AF-A0A368H9A7-F1
#
_cell.length_a   1.000
_cell.length_b   1.000
_cell.length_c   1.000
_cell.angle_alpha   90.00
_cell.angle_beta   90.00
_cell.angle_gamma   90.00
#
_symmetry.space_group_name_H-M   'P 1'
#
loop_
_entity.id
_entity.type
_entity.pdbx_description
1 polymer ?
#
loop_
_entity_poly.entity_id
_entity_poly.type
_entity_poly.pdbx_seq_one_letter_code
_entity_poly.pdbx_strand_id
1 'polypeptide(L)'
;MDYEEMDNPLHTKAAIQAINDMRDDSNRINCLVFFSAVKDASNLPQINPKNAQIDKIVAVGLDNADLNVVLPSNGIAVSVPKHFLDSHVNQIVSAIMKKPAPVTTTPKPTTAPPQITPECLVVGDLYNFGKDQDAYDLEADLLDAVGYDVFGVSPGSKLGLWLYGYTKRTSPSSALQKMRSNYTQFKNDLDDMEYIETNDPVTTRSAIQSINELRDNNNRINCLVFLSAAKNAYDLPRINPQHLQLKRIVAVGLDST
;
A
#
# COMPACT_ATOMS: atom_id res chain seq x y z
N MET A 1 -19.08 11.79 -11.45
CA MET A 1 -20.21 11.34 -10.60
C MET A 1 -21.33 12.33 -10.84
N ASP A 2 -22.42 11.86 -11.41
CA ASP A 2 -23.61 12.68 -11.63
C ASP A 2 -24.43 12.69 -10.33
N TYR A 3 -24.93 13.86 -9.96
CA TYR A 3 -25.74 14.03 -8.75
C TYR A 3 -27.20 13.76 -9.08
N GLU A 4 -27.79 12.79 -8.38
CA GLU A 4 -29.24 12.56 -8.39
C GLU A 4 -29.82 13.08 -7.07
N GLU A 5 -30.81 13.95 -7.17
CA GLU A 5 -31.53 14.50 -6.01
C GLU A 5 -32.44 13.41 -5.43
N MET A 6 -32.34 13.20 -4.11
CA MET A 6 -33.10 12.17 -3.40
C MET A 6 -33.82 12.81 -2.22
N ASP A 7 -35.14 12.65 -2.16
CA ASP A 7 -36.02 13.33 -1.20
C ASP A 7 -35.73 13.00 0.27
N ASN A 8 -35.20 11.81 0.56
CA ASN A 8 -34.93 11.35 1.92
C ASN A 8 -33.56 10.68 2.03
N PRO A 9 -32.46 11.47 2.08
CA PRO A 9 -31.12 10.93 2.20
C PRO A 9 -30.88 10.28 3.56
N LEU A 10 -30.08 9.20 3.58
CA LEU A 10 -29.70 8.55 4.82
C LEU A 10 -28.82 9.50 5.66
N HIS A 11 -29.36 9.99 6.78
CA HIS A 11 -28.62 10.84 7.70
C HIS A 11 -27.49 10.10 8.43
N THR A 12 -26.43 10.82 8.81
CA THR A 12 -25.26 10.27 9.52
C THR A 12 -25.63 9.48 10.77
N LYS A 13 -26.61 9.96 11.55
CA LYS A 13 -27.13 9.25 12.73
C LYS A 13 -27.72 7.88 12.38
N ALA A 14 -28.54 7.83 11.33
CA ALA A 14 -29.15 6.60 10.86
C ALA A 14 -28.11 5.65 10.25
N ALA A 15 -27.10 6.17 9.57
CA ALA A 15 -25.98 5.37 9.07
C ALA A 15 -25.18 4.71 10.22
N ILE A 16 -24.87 5.45 11.29
CA ILE A 16 -24.19 4.88 12.46
C ILE A 16 -25.07 3.84 13.16
N GLN A 17 -26.38 4.06 13.25
CA GLN A 17 -27.31 3.05 13.79
C GLN A 17 -27.30 1.76 12.96
N ALA A 18 -27.38 1.87 11.64
CA ALA A 18 -27.29 0.72 10.73
C ALA A 18 -25.95 -0.04 10.88
N ILE A 19 -24.84 0.68 11.04
CA ILE A 19 -23.53 0.10 11.34
C ILE A 19 -23.55 -0.63 12.69
N ASN A 20 -24.17 -0.04 13.72
CA ASN A 20 -24.22 -0.64 15.05
C ASN A 20 -25.07 -1.92 15.09
N ASP A 21 -26.10 -1.99 14.25
CA ASP A 21 -27.02 -3.12 14.12
C ASP A 21 -26.52 -4.20 13.14
N MET A 22 -25.48 -3.90 12.35
CA MET A 22 -24.94 -4.81 11.35
C MET A 22 -24.46 -6.12 11.98
N ARG A 23 -24.59 -7.22 11.23
CA ARG A 23 -24.13 -8.55 11.61
C ARG A 23 -23.07 -9.05 10.64
N ASP A 24 -22.03 -9.68 11.18
CA ASP A 24 -21.02 -10.36 10.39
C ASP A 24 -20.70 -11.73 10.99
N ASP A 25 -21.67 -12.64 10.89
CA ASP A 25 -21.62 -13.98 11.52
C ASP A 25 -20.45 -14.84 11.02
N SER A 26 -19.82 -14.46 9.89
CA SER A 26 -18.66 -15.13 9.31
C SER A 26 -17.32 -14.44 9.60
N ASN A 27 -17.31 -13.38 10.43
CA ASN A 27 -16.11 -12.62 10.80
C ASN A 27 -15.24 -12.20 9.59
N ARG A 28 -15.89 -11.71 8.53
CA ARG A 28 -15.25 -11.27 7.28
C ARG A 28 -14.64 -9.88 7.41
N ILE A 29 -15.10 -9.08 8.36
CA ILE A 29 -14.68 -7.69 8.56
C ILE A 29 -13.99 -7.58 9.92
N ASN A 30 -12.74 -7.10 9.92
CA ASN A 30 -11.99 -6.81 11.14
C ASN A 30 -11.66 -5.31 11.30
N CYS A 31 -11.94 -4.49 10.28
CA CYS A 31 -11.68 -3.06 10.26
C CYS A 31 -12.87 -2.33 9.62
N LEU A 32 -13.38 -1.31 10.32
CA LEU A 32 -14.42 -0.42 9.82
C LEU A 32 -13.82 0.97 9.61
N VAL A 33 -14.01 1.54 8.42
CA VAL A 33 -13.57 2.91 8.08
C VAL A 33 -14.79 3.75 7.75
N PHE A 34 -15.04 4.80 8.53
CA PHE A 34 -16.22 5.66 8.42
C PHE A 34 -15.82 7.06 7.97
N PHE A 35 -16.22 7.46 6.76
CA PHE A 35 -15.99 8.81 6.25
C PHE A 35 -17.21 9.70 6.50
N SER A 36 -17.01 10.90 7.05
CA SER A 36 -18.10 11.86 7.23
C SER A 36 -17.62 13.30 7.18
N ALA A 37 -18.42 14.17 6.57
CA ALA A 37 -18.20 15.63 6.56
C ALA A 37 -19.10 16.36 7.59
N VAL A 38 -19.68 15.64 8.55
CA VAL A 38 -20.61 16.23 9.53
C VAL A 38 -19.91 17.31 10.37
N LYS A 39 -20.53 18.49 10.47
CA LYS A 39 -19.94 19.64 11.17
C LYS A 39 -20.14 19.61 12.68
N ASP A 40 -21.21 18.97 13.15
CA ASP A 40 -21.46 18.74 14.56
C ASP A 40 -21.78 17.27 14.81
N ALA A 41 -20.84 16.59 15.46
CA ALA A 41 -20.96 15.18 15.82
C ALA A 41 -21.48 14.96 17.26
N SER A 42 -21.73 16.01 18.03
CA SER A 42 -22.03 15.93 19.48
C SER A 42 -23.32 15.17 19.79
N ASN A 43 -24.28 15.17 18.84
CA ASN A 43 -25.57 14.48 18.98
C ASN A 43 -25.62 13.12 18.26
N LEU A 44 -24.49 12.66 17.71
CA LEU A 44 -24.40 11.38 17.02
C LEU A 44 -24.13 10.27 18.03
N PRO A 45 -24.72 9.07 17.81
CA PRO A 45 -24.37 7.90 18.59
C PRO A 45 -22.92 7.48 18.32
N GLN A 46 -22.32 6.82 19.30
CA GLN A 46 -21.02 6.19 19.14
C GLN A 46 -21.11 4.99 18.18
N ILE A 47 -20.11 4.82 17.32
CA ILE A 47 -19.93 3.66 16.44
C ILE A 47 -19.45 2.49 17.31
N ASN A 48 -20.32 1.52 17.49
CA ASN A 48 -20.10 0.32 18.29
C ASN A 48 -20.92 -0.85 17.72
N PRO A 49 -20.42 -1.53 16.66
CA PRO A 49 -21.07 -2.70 16.07
C PRO A 49 -21.08 -3.86 17.05
N LYS A 50 -22.24 -4.09 17.69
CA LYS A 50 -22.33 -5.10 18.77
C LYS A 50 -22.38 -6.52 18.24
N ASN A 51 -22.83 -6.71 17.00
CA ASN A 51 -23.03 -8.02 16.38
C ASN A 51 -21.98 -8.32 15.29
N ALA A 52 -20.87 -7.58 15.27
CA ALA A 52 -19.75 -7.81 14.37
C ALA A 52 -18.43 -7.69 15.15
N GLN A 53 -17.51 -8.62 14.93
CA GLN A 53 -16.21 -8.62 15.61
C GLN A 53 -15.23 -7.65 14.92
N ILE A 54 -15.42 -6.36 15.18
CA ILE A 54 -14.59 -5.30 14.62
C ILE A 54 -13.43 -4.98 15.57
N ASP A 55 -12.22 -5.37 15.17
CA ASP A 55 -11.00 -5.10 15.95
C ASP A 55 -10.60 -3.63 15.89
N LYS A 56 -10.95 -2.93 14.80
CA LYS A 56 -10.51 -1.58 14.53
C LYS A 56 -11.58 -0.71 13.89
N ILE A 57 -11.75 0.49 14.44
CA ILE A 57 -12.64 1.51 13.89
C ILE A 57 -11.82 2.77 13.60
N VAL A 58 -11.85 3.22 12.35
CA VAL A 58 -11.23 4.47 11.90
C VAL A 58 -12.34 5.40 11.43
N ALA A 59 -12.43 6.61 11.98
CA ALA A 59 -13.33 7.65 11.48
C ALA A 59 -12.52 8.75 10.78
N VAL A 60 -12.85 9.01 9.51
CA VAL A 60 -12.21 10.03 8.68
C VAL A 60 -13.15 11.23 8.54
N GLY A 61 -12.78 12.32 9.18
CA GLY A 61 -13.50 13.59 9.13
C GLY A 61 -13.12 14.39 7.90
N LEU A 62 -14.01 14.47 6.93
CA LEU A 62 -13.84 15.27 5.71
C LEU A 62 -14.08 16.76 6.00
N ASP A 63 -13.35 17.62 5.30
CA ASP A 63 -13.44 19.08 5.47
C ASP A 63 -13.28 19.51 6.94
N ASN A 64 -12.23 18.98 7.57
CA ASN A 64 -11.84 19.20 8.96
C ASN A 64 -12.92 18.83 10.00
N ALA A 65 -13.85 17.94 9.67
CA ALA A 65 -14.81 17.42 10.64
C ALA A 65 -14.08 16.69 11.79
N ASP A 66 -14.56 16.88 13.03
CA ASP A 66 -14.09 16.14 14.20
C ASP A 66 -15.06 15.01 14.54
N LEU A 67 -14.56 13.78 14.45
CA LEU A 67 -15.33 12.55 14.68
C LEU A 67 -14.88 11.81 15.95
N ASN A 68 -14.05 12.40 16.81
CA ASN A 68 -13.59 11.74 18.04
C ASN A 68 -14.77 11.31 18.94
N VAL A 69 -15.80 12.16 19.02
CA VAL A 69 -16.98 11.92 19.88
C VAL A 69 -17.83 10.72 19.46
N VAL A 70 -17.72 10.27 18.21
CA VAL A 70 -18.46 9.10 17.72
C VAL A 70 -17.65 7.81 17.80
N LEU A 71 -16.41 7.85 18.27
CA LEU A 71 -15.56 6.66 18.35
C LEU A 71 -15.55 6.04 19.75
N PRO A 72 -15.36 4.71 19.86
CA PRO A 72 -14.97 4.09 21.11
C PRO A 72 -13.53 4.46 21.48
N SER A 73 -13.15 4.18 22.73
CA SER A 73 -11.83 4.49 23.28
C SER A 73 -10.66 3.86 22.51
N ASN A 74 -10.89 2.80 21.74
CA ASN A 74 -9.92 2.13 20.88
C ASN A 74 -10.01 2.52 19.39
N GLY A 75 -10.92 3.42 19.03
CA GLY A 75 -11.06 3.95 17.68
C GLY A 75 -10.00 5.01 17.36
N ILE A 76 -9.79 5.28 16.07
CA ILE A 76 -8.84 6.30 15.59
C ILE A 76 -9.60 7.32 14.75
N ALA A 77 -9.58 8.60 15.14
CA ALA A 77 -10.06 9.68 14.29
C ALA A 77 -8.91 10.26 13.46
N VAL A 78 -9.17 10.53 12.19
CA VAL A 78 -8.29 11.28 11.29
C VAL A 78 -9.11 12.39 10.66
N SER A 79 -8.70 13.65 10.84
CA SER A 79 -9.37 14.79 10.20
C SER A 79 -8.56 15.22 8.99
N VAL A 80 -9.23 15.43 7.85
CA VAL A 80 -8.61 15.83 6.60
C VAL A 80 -9.26 17.09 6.02
N PRO A 81 -8.48 18.03 5.48
CA PRO A 81 -9.02 19.23 4.87
C PRO A 81 -9.75 18.90 3.55
N LYS A 82 -10.60 19.82 3.09
CA LYS A 82 -11.31 19.70 1.80
C LYS A 82 -10.35 19.47 0.62
N HIS A 83 -9.19 20.13 0.66
CA HIS A 83 -8.08 19.94 -0.25
C HIS A 83 -6.99 19.16 0.47
N PHE A 84 -7.11 17.84 0.44
CA PHE A 84 -6.16 16.95 1.09
C PHE A 84 -4.90 16.77 0.23
N LEU A 85 -3.83 16.36 0.90
CA LEU A 85 -2.53 16.03 0.33
C LEU A 85 -2.25 14.55 0.58
N ASP A 86 -1.26 13.98 -0.10
CA ASP A 86 -0.87 12.57 0.10
C ASP A 86 -0.50 12.25 1.55
N SER A 87 0.05 13.21 2.28
CA SER A 87 0.31 13.07 3.72
C SER A 87 -0.96 12.76 4.54
N HIS A 88 -2.12 13.29 4.15
CA HIS A 88 -3.40 12.99 4.79
C HIS A 88 -3.91 11.60 4.41
N VAL A 89 -3.67 11.16 3.17
CA VAL A 89 -3.97 9.79 2.73
C VAL A 89 -3.12 8.79 3.53
N ASN A 90 -1.83 9.08 3.69
CA ASN A 90 -0.89 8.28 4.48
C ASN A 90 -1.29 8.21 5.96
N GLN A 91 -1.88 9.26 6.53
CA GLN A 91 -2.44 9.22 7.88
C GLN A 91 -3.63 8.27 7.99
N ILE A 92 -4.54 8.27 7.01
CA ILE A 92 -5.69 7.34 6.97
C ILE A 92 -5.19 5.90 6.82
N VAL A 93 -4.30 5.63 5.87
CA VAL A 93 -3.72 4.29 5.66
C VAL A 93 -2.99 3.82 6.91
N SER A 94 -2.23 4.69 7.55
CA SER A 94 -1.55 4.38 8.82
C SER A 94 -2.55 4.04 9.92
N ALA A 95 -3.65 4.79 10.05
CA ALA A 95 -4.71 4.47 11.01
C ALA A 95 -5.31 3.08 10.75
N ILE A 96 -5.60 2.75 9.47
CA ILE A 96 -6.14 1.45 9.06
C ILE A 96 -5.16 0.31 9.33
N MET A 97 -3.85 0.53 9.16
CA MET A 97 -2.83 -0.53 9.27
C MET A 97 -2.27 -0.70 10.70
N LYS A 98 -2.25 0.36 11.52
CA LYS A 98 -1.64 0.35 12.86
C LYS A 98 -2.43 -0.50 13.85
N LYS A 99 -1.86 -1.60 14.35
CA LYS A 99 -2.52 -2.48 15.35
C LYS A 99 -3.00 -1.66 16.57
N PRO A 100 -4.23 -1.89 17.08
CA PRO A 100 -4.66 -1.27 18.33
C PRO A 100 -3.67 -1.58 19.44
N ALA A 101 -3.30 -0.56 20.23
CA ALA A 101 -2.47 -0.78 21.41
C ALA A 101 -3.25 -1.66 22.40
N PRO A 102 -2.66 -2.73 22.96
CA PRO A 102 -3.31 -3.49 24.02
C PRO A 102 -3.45 -2.61 25.27
N VAL A 103 -4.68 -2.43 25.74
CA VAL A 103 -4.91 -1.88 27.08
C VAL A 103 -4.49 -2.96 28.08
N THR A 104 -3.36 -2.79 28.76
CA THR A 104 -2.95 -3.71 29.83
C THR A 104 -2.51 -2.96 31.08
N THR A 105 -3.30 -3.07 32.15
CA THR A 105 -2.91 -2.76 33.53
C THR A 105 -2.14 -3.94 34.12
N THR A 106 -0.89 -4.15 33.67
CA THR A 106 0.16 -4.88 34.43
C THR A 106 1.48 -4.77 33.67
N PRO A 107 2.62 -4.45 34.32
CA PRO A 107 3.90 -4.36 33.65
C PRO A 107 4.41 -5.78 33.37
N LYS A 108 4.32 -6.20 32.11
CA LYS A 108 5.05 -7.37 31.59
C LYS A 108 6.07 -6.88 30.54
N PRO A 109 7.27 -7.47 30.45
CA PRO A 109 8.31 -7.00 29.54
C PRO A 109 7.77 -6.94 28.11
N THR A 110 7.76 -5.75 27.54
CA THR A 110 7.31 -5.51 26.18
C THR A 110 8.45 -5.90 25.24
N THR A 111 8.40 -7.10 24.68
CA THR A 111 9.08 -7.36 23.41
C THR A 111 8.16 -6.83 22.33
N ALA A 112 8.41 -5.61 21.87
CA ALA A 112 7.75 -5.06 20.69
C ALA A 112 7.85 -6.09 19.54
N PRO A 113 6.79 -6.30 18.74
CA PRO A 113 6.90 -7.06 17.50
C PRO A 113 8.08 -6.49 16.70
N PRO A 114 8.96 -7.32 16.10
CA PRO A 114 10.12 -6.80 15.38
C PRO A 114 9.64 -5.80 14.33
N GLN A 115 10.07 -4.55 14.48
CA GLN A 115 9.87 -3.52 13.48
C GLN A 115 10.69 -3.97 12.27
N ILE A 116 10.05 -4.65 11.31
CA ILE A 116 10.73 -5.16 10.12
C ILE A 116 11.09 -3.95 9.29
N THR A 117 12.38 -3.62 9.23
CA THR A 117 12.93 -2.65 8.31
C THR A 117 12.78 -3.19 6.88
N PRO A 118 12.00 -2.54 6.00
CA PRO A 118 11.85 -2.98 4.61
C PRO A 118 13.20 -3.00 3.89
N GLU A 119 13.59 -4.16 3.42
CA GLU A 119 14.72 -4.34 2.51
C GLU A 119 14.16 -5.04 1.26
N CYS A 120 13.69 -4.24 0.30
CA CYS A 120 12.88 -4.75 -0.81
C CYS A 120 13.64 -4.75 -2.13
N LEU A 121 13.44 -5.80 -2.91
CA LEU A 121 13.62 -5.73 -4.36
C LEU A 121 12.33 -5.17 -4.98
N VAL A 122 12.45 -4.04 -5.67
CA VAL A 122 11.37 -3.42 -6.44
C VAL A 122 11.58 -3.75 -7.91
N VAL A 123 10.55 -4.30 -8.54
CA VAL A 123 10.58 -4.76 -9.93
C VAL A 123 9.55 -4.01 -10.74
N GLY A 124 9.99 -3.31 -11.79
CA GLY A 124 9.13 -2.54 -12.70
C GLY A 124 9.00 -3.17 -14.09
N ASP A 125 7.87 -2.94 -14.74
CA ASP A 125 7.43 -3.61 -15.97
C ASP A 125 7.39 -2.67 -17.17
N LEU A 126 8.52 -2.62 -17.86
CA LEU A 126 8.65 -1.85 -19.10
C LEU A 126 8.46 -2.74 -20.33
N TYR A 127 7.88 -3.93 -20.17
CA TYR A 127 7.57 -4.80 -21.30
C TYR A 127 6.18 -4.50 -21.85
N ASN A 128 5.19 -4.42 -20.96
CA ASN A 128 3.79 -4.26 -21.35
C ASN A 128 3.42 -2.86 -21.86
N PHE A 129 4.27 -1.86 -21.60
CA PHE A 129 4.14 -0.52 -22.19
C PHE A 129 4.64 -0.43 -23.65
N GLY A 130 5.45 -1.40 -24.10
CA GLY A 130 5.94 -1.42 -25.48
C GLY A 130 6.76 -0.17 -25.82
N LYS A 131 6.22 0.70 -26.70
CA LYS A 131 6.87 1.95 -27.14
C LYS A 131 6.30 3.20 -26.47
N ASP A 132 5.37 3.04 -25.54
CA ASP A 132 4.68 4.14 -24.86
C ASP A 132 5.59 4.76 -23.79
N GLN A 133 6.42 5.74 -24.17
CA GLN A 133 7.38 6.37 -23.26
C GLN A 133 6.70 7.19 -22.15
N ASP A 134 5.51 7.74 -22.39
CA ASP A 134 4.77 8.46 -21.35
C ASP A 134 4.40 7.52 -20.19
N ALA A 135 4.10 6.25 -20.48
CA ALA A 135 3.85 5.24 -19.46
C ALA A 135 5.11 4.89 -18.63
N TYR A 136 6.30 5.07 -19.20
CA TYR A 136 7.57 4.87 -18.48
C TYR A 136 7.73 6.00 -17.47
N ASP A 137 7.54 7.25 -17.91
CA ASP A 137 7.62 8.41 -17.02
C ASP A 137 6.62 8.29 -15.85
N LEU A 138 5.40 7.81 -16.11
CA LEU A 138 4.39 7.55 -15.07
C LEU A 138 4.80 6.45 -14.08
N GLU A 139 5.40 5.35 -14.55
CA GLU A 139 5.92 4.32 -13.62
C GLU A 139 7.12 4.83 -12.83
N ALA A 140 8.01 5.63 -13.44
CA ALA A 140 9.12 6.26 -12.76
C ALA A 140 8.65 7.23 -11.66
N ASP A 141 7.64 8.06 -11.94
CA ASP A 141 7.01 8.97 -10.96
C ASP A 141 6.38 8.20 -9.79
N LEU A 142 5.68 7.09 -10.09
CA LEU A 142 5.12 6.22 -9.05
C LEU A 142 6.23 5.62 -8.18
N LEU A 143 7.30 5.12 -8.79
CA LEU A 143 8.45 4.55 -8.07
C LEU A 143 9.18 5.62 -7.26
N ASP A 144 9.31 6.85 -7.76
CA ASP A 144 9.91 7.99 -7.05
C ASP A 144 9.12 8.30 -5.78
N ALA A 145 7.79 8.43 -5.91
CA ALA A 145 6.89 8.66 -4.78
C ALA A 145 6.94 7.52 -3.74
N VAL A 146 6.90 6.26 -4.19
CA VAL A 146 7.05 5.09 -3.31
C VAL A 146 8.40 5.10 -2.60
N GLY A 147 9.49 5.39 -3.32
CA GLY A 147 10.82 5.50 -2.76
C GLY A 147 10.91 6.58 -1.68
N TYR A 148 10.42 7.78 -1.99
CA TYR A 148 10.38 8.92 -1.07
C TYR A 148 9.68 8.56 0.24
N ASP A 149 8.47 7.98 0.15
CA ASP A 149 7.67 7.63 1.32
C ASP A 149 8.29 6.47 2.12
N VAL A 150 8.84 5.44 1.46
CA VAL A 150 9.48 4.32 2.15
C VAL A 150 10.69 4.79 2.96
N PHE A 151 11.56 5.61 2.38
CA PHE A 151 12.72 6.15 3.10
C PHE A 151 12.33 7.19 4.16
N GLY A 152 11.27 7.96 3.93
CA GLY A 152 10.74 8.91 4.91
C GLY A 152 10.14 8.24 6.14
N VAL A 153 9.34 7.18 5.94
CA VAL A 153 8.66 6.43 7.01
C VAL A 153 9.61 5.43 7.70
N SER A 154 10.56 4.86 6.96
CA SER A 154 11.54 3.90 7.48
C SER A 154 12.96 4.25 7.01
N PRO A 155 13.65 5.18 7.70
CA PRO A 155 14.98 5.64 7.29
C PRO A 155 16.07 4.55 7.23
N GLY A 156 15.86 3.40 7.88
CA GLY A 156 16.76 2.25 7.82
C GLY A 156 16.53 1.33 6.61
N SER A 157 15.51 1.61 5.79
CA SER A 157 15.14 0.78 4.65
C SER A 157 16.22 0.71 3.60
N LYS A 158 16.16 -0.35 2.78
CA LYS A 158 16.95 -0.45 1.57
C LYS A 158 16.09 -0.89 0.40
N LEU A 159 16.28 -0.27 -0.75
CA LEU A 159 15.55 -0.61 -1.97
C LEU A 159 16.55 -0.95 -3.08
N GLY A 160 16.38 -2.11 -3.70
CA GLY A 160 17.03 -2.46 -4.95
C GLY A 160 16.02 -2.32 -6.08
N LEU A 161 16.43 -1.76 -7.21
CA LEU A 161 15.57 -1.57 -8.38
C LEU A 161 15.99 -2.50 -9.51
N TRP A 162 15.01 -3.24 -10.08
CA TRP A 162 15.20 -3.99 -11.31
C TRP A 162 14.06 -3.71 -12.29
N LEU A 163 14.40 -3.18 -13.46
CA LEU A 163 13.45 -2.93 -14.54
C LEU A 163 13.66 -3.96 -15.65
N TYR A 164 12.58 -4.55 -16.13
CA TYR A 164 12.61 -5.51 -17.25
C TYR A 164 11.78 -4.99 -18.42
N GLY A 165 11.98 -5.54 -19.62
CA GLY A 165 11.26 -5.14 -20.83
C GLY A 165 12.14 -4.41 -21.84
N TYR A 166 11.61 -3.34 -22.44
CA TYR A 166 12.33 -2.49 -23.41
C TYR A 166 13.15 -1.42 -22.70
N THR A 167 14.18 -1.87 -21.97
CA THR A 167 15.10 -1.00 -21.25
C THR A 167 16.50 -1.64 -21.20
N LYS A 168 17.45 -0.98 -20.53
CA LYS A 168 18.80 -1.50 -20.34
C LYS A 168 18.76 -2.86 -19.65
N ARG A 169 19.22 -3.89 -20.37
CA ARG A 169 19.21 -5.27 -19.85
C ARG A 169 20.14 -5.39 -18.63
N THR A 170 19.53 -5.55 -17.48
CA THR A 170 20.18 -5.86 -16.20
C THR A 170 19.61 -7.15 -15.62
N SER A 171 20.22 -7.68 -14.55
CA SER A 171 19.73 -8.87 -13.87
C SER A 171 19.18 -8.53 -12.48
N PRO A 172 18.22 -9.30 -11.96
CA PRO A 172 17.72 -9.09 -10.59
C PRO A 172 18.84 -9.21 -9.55
N SER A 173 19.84 -10.07 -9.78
CA SER A 173 21.04 -10.16 -8.93
C SER A 173 21.85 -8.86 -8.87
N SER A 174 21.90 -8.10 -9.97
CA SER A 174 22.58 -6.80 -9.97
C SER A 174 21.85 -5.76 -9.12
N ALA A 175 20.51 -5.82 -9.07
CA ALA A 175 19.70 -4.99 -8.17
C ALA A 175 19.95 -5.35 -6.70
N LEU A 176 20.10 -6.63 -6.37
CA LEU A 176 20.50 -7.05 -5.02
C LEU A 176 21.88 -6.52 -4.61
N GLN A 177 22.81 -6.37 -5.55
CA GLN A 177 24.12 -5.78 -5.27
C GLN A 177 24.07 -4.27 -5.10
N LYS A 178 23.04 -3.61 -5.64
CA LYS A 178 22.82 -2.17 -5.62
C LYS A 178 21.65 -1.76 -4.71
N MET A 179 21.50 -2.39 -3.55
CA MET A 179 20.52 -1.97 -2.54
C MET A 179 20.85 -0.56 -2.05
N ARG A 180 20.01 0.42 -2.37
CA ARG A 180 20.18 1.82 -1.97
C ARG A 180 19.65 2.03 -0.57
N SER A 181 20.42 2.74 0.26
CA SER A 181 20.07 3.00 1.66
C SER A 181 19.43 4.37 1.89
N ASN A 182 19.21 5.14 0.84
CA ASN A 182 18.55 6.43 0.91
C ASN A 182 17.85 6.78 -0.40
N TYR A 183 16.90 7.71 -0.29
CA TYR A 183 16.08 8.20 -1.38
C TYR A 183 16.90 8.78 -2.54
N THR A 184 17.90 9.64 -2.28
CA THR A 184 18.68 10.28 -3.34
C THR A 184 19.37 9.26 -4.25
N GLN A 185 19.95 8.21 -3.68
CA GLN A 185 20.59 7.16 -4.48
C GLN A 185 19.59 6.31 -5.25
N PHE A 186 18.40 6.07 -4.68
CA PHE A 186 17.34 5.33 -5.36
C PHE A 186 16.75 6.15 -6.51
N LYS A 187 16.52 7.46 -6.31
CA LYS A 187 16.10 8.39 -7.36
C LYS A 187 17.09 8.42 -8.51
N ASN A 188 18.39 8.48 -8.22
CA ASN A 188 19.41 8.45 -9.28
C ASN A 188 19.33 7.16 -10.13
N ASP A 189 18.92 6.02 -9.55
CA ASP A 189 18.70 4.79 -10.34
C ASP A 189 17.41 4.86 -11.19
N LEU A 190 16.41 5.65 -10.77
CA LEU A 190 15.19 5.92 -11.54
C LEU A 190 15.45 6.91 -12.67
N ASP A 191 16.30 7.92 -12.46
CA ASP A 191 16.69 8.88 -13.49
C ASP A 191 17.42 8.19 -14.68
N ASP A 192 17.97 6.99 -14.45
CA ASP A 192 18.58 6.12 -15.47
C ASP A 192 17.55 5.25 -16.24
N MET A 193 16.26 5.37 -15.92
CA MET A 193 15.18 4.63 -16.59
C MET A 193 14.94 5.20 -17.99
N GLU A 194 15.07 4.34 -19.00
CA GLU A 194 14.96 4.74 -20.41
C GLU A 194 14.31 3.63 -21.24
N TYR A 195 13.51 4.04 -22.22
CA TYR A 195 13.06 3.16 -23.30
C TYR A 195 14.22 2.84 -24.25
N ILE A 196 14.48 1.56 -24.48
CA ILE A 196 15.46 1.10 -25.46
C ILE A 196 14.78 0.21 -26.48
N GLU A 197 14.84 0.60 -27.76
CA GLU A 197 14.36 -0.23 -28.85
C GLU A 197 15.24 -1.49 -28.99
N THR A 198 14.64 -2.66 -28.78
CA THR A 198 15.31 -3.96 -28.85
C THR A 198 14.36 -5.02 -29.40
N ASN A 199 14.91 -5.99 -30.14
CA ASN A 199 14.16 -7.14 -30.67
C ASN A 199 14.04 -8.29 -29.65
N ASP A 200 14.75 -8.23 -28.53
CA ASP A 200 14.74 -9.24 -27.47
C ASP A 200 14.53 -8.59 -26.09
N PRO A 201 13.37 -7.95 -25.85
CA PRO A 201 13.03 -7.42 -24.53
C PRO A 201 12.78 -8.57 -23.54
N VAL A 202 13.05 -8.35 -22.25
CA VAL A 202 12.70 -9.35 -21.22
C VAL A 202 11.19 -9.35 -21.03
N THR A 203 10.53 -10.48 -21.25
CA THR A 203 9.07 -10.58 -21.06
C THR A 203 8.69 -10.68 -19.58
N THR A 204 7.46 -10.33 -19.22
CA THR A 204 6.92 -10.54 -17.86
C THR A 204 7.04 -11.98 -17.37
N ARG A 205 6.79 -12.97 -18.24
CA ARG A 205 6.98 -14.39 -17.91
C ARG A 205 8.43 -14.68 -17.53
N SER A 206 9.38 -14.25 -18.36
CA SER A 206 10.81 -14.42 -18.12
C SER A 206 11.27 -13.69 -16.88
N ALA A 207 10.69 -12.52 -16.58
CA ALA A 207 10.98 -11.77 -15.38
C ALA A 207 10.55 -12.52 -14.12
N ILE A 208 9.33 -13.05 -14.10
CA ILE A 208 8.83 -13.87 -12.98
C ILE A 208 9.66 -15.15 -12.82
N GLN A 209 10.06 -15.81 -13.91
CA GLN A 209 10.96 -16.96 -13.84
C GLN A 209 12.30 -16.59 -13.21
N SER A 210 12.88 -15.45 -13.61
CA SER A 210 14.14 -14.95 -13.05
C SER A 210 14.03 -14.64 -11.55
N ILE A 211 12.89 -14.11 -11.11
CA ILE A 211 12.58 -13.88 -9.69
C ILE A 211 12.44 -15.21 -8.94
N ASN A 212 11.75 -16.19 -9.53
CA ASN A 212 11.50 -17.48 -8.91
C ASN A 212 12.80 -18.27 -8.64
N GLU A 213 13.78 -18.10 -9.52
CA GLU A 213 15.11 -18.73 -9.45
C GLU A 213 16.15 -17.86 -8.73
N LEU A 214 15.82 -16.61 -8.38
CA LEU A 214 16.76 -15.66 -7.78
C LEU A 214 17.28 -16.17 -6.44
N ARG A 215 18.60 -16.13 -6.28
CA ARG A 215 19.30 -16.49 -5.04
C ARG A 215 19.90 -15.25 -4.39
N ASP A 216 19.72 -15.14 -3.09
CA ASP A 216 20.33 -14.08 -2.29
C ASP A 216 21.09 -14.67 -1.09
N ASN A 217 22.30 -15.16 -1.35
CA ASN A 217 23.11 -15.85 -0.34
C ASN A 217 23.47 -14.97 0.87
N ASN A 218 23.32 -13.64 0.74
CA ASN A 218 23.64 -12.69 1.80
C ASN A 218 22.39 -12.18 2.53
N ASN A 219 21.20 -12.70 2.23
CA ASN A 219 19.91 -12.30 2.83
C ASN A 219 19.72 -10.78 2.87
N ARG A 220 20.04 -10.10 1.77
CA ARG A 220 19.91 -8.65 1.57
C ARG A 220 18.47 -8.18 1.48
N ILE A 221 17.54 -9.05 1.06
CA ILE A 221 16.13 -8.68 0.91
C ILE A 221 15.21 -9.52 1.79
N ASN A 222 14.19 -8.86 2.31
CA ASN A 222 13.10 -9.46 3.08
C ASN A 222 11.71 -9.20 2.46
N CYS A 223 11.65 -8.41 1.37
CA CYS A 223 10.43 -8.16 0.61
C CYS A 223 10.68 -8.09 -0.90
N LEU A 224 9.61 -8.36 -1.66
CA LEU A 224 9.53 -8.17 -3.11
C LEU A 224 8.31 -7.29 -3.41
N VAL A 225 8.50 -6.27 -4.24
CA VAL A 225 7.43 -5.45 -4.82
C VAL A 225 7.49 -5.62 -6.32
N PHE A 226 6.42 -6.11 -6.93
CA PHE A 226 6.35 -6.39 -8.37
C PHE A 226 5.24 -5.55 -8.99
N LEU A 227 5.62 -4.58 -9.81
CA LEU A 227 4.72 -3.74 -10.58
C LEU A 227 4.55 -4.35 -11.96
N SER A 228 3.32 -4.38 -12.48
CA SER A 228 3.07 -4.89 -13.83
C SER A 228 1.88 -4.22 -14.50
N ALA A 229 2.05 -3.91 -15.77
CA ALA A 229 0.99 -3.46 -16.68
C ALA A 229 0.43 -4.61 -17.54
N ALA A 230 0.71 -5.87 -17.19
CA ALA A 230 0.15 -7.02 -17.88
C ALA A 230 -1.38 -7.07 -17.71
N LYS A 231 -2.12 -6.85 -18.80
CA LYS A 231 -3.59 -6.92 -18.84
C LYS A 231 -4.16 -8.30 -18.51
N ASN A 232 -3.38 -9.36 -18.78
CA ASN A 232 -3.81 -10.73 -18.55
C ASN A 232 -2.69 -11.52 -17.85
N ALA A 233 -2.98 -11.96 -16.62
CA ALA A 233 -2.08 -12.77 -15.82
C ALA A 233 -2.40 -14.28 -15.84
N TYR A 234 -3.46 -14.74 -16.51
CA TYR A 234 -3.91 -16.14 -16.48
C TYR A 234 -2.82 -17.12 -16.90
N ASP A 235 -2.03 -16.76 -17.92
CA ASP A 235 -0.98 -17.63 -18.42
C ASP A 235 0.37 -17.40 -17.72
N LEU A 236 0.51 -16.34 -16.91
CA LEU A 236 1.77 -16.02 -16.25
C LEU A 236 2.08 -17.02 -15.14
N PRO A 237 3.37 -17.39 -14.95
CA PRO A 237 3.74 -18.23 -13.83
C PRO A 237 3.49 -17.48 -12.52
N ARG A 238 3.17 -18.22 -11.46
CA ARG A 238 3.02 -17.63 -10.13
C ARG A 238 4.37 -17.11 -9.63
N ILE A 239 4.40 -15.90 -9.08
CA ILE A 239 5.54 -15.41 -8.30
C ILE A 239 5.64 -16.26 -7.03
N ASN A 240 6.66 -17.11 -7.00
CA ASN A 240 6.96 -18.04 -5.93
C ASN A 240 8.49 -18.24 -5.85
N PRO A 241 9.24 -17.31 -5.24
CA PRO A 241 10.68 -17.43 -5.08
C PRO A 241 11.07 -18.68 -4.28
N GLN A 242 11.89 -19.54 -4.89
CA GLN A 242 12.29 -20.82 -4.30
C GLN A 242 13.50 -20.71 -3.37
N HIS A 243 14.25 -19.61 -3.48
CA HIS A 243 15.54 -19.44 -2.81
C HIS A 243 15.65 -18.12 -2.02
N LEU A 244 14.54 -17.41 -1.83
CA LEU A 244 14.49 -16.16 -1.09
C LEU A 244 13.67 -16.34 0.20
N GLN A 245 14.17 -15.79 1.31
CA GLN A 245 13.49 -15.81 2.61
C GLN A 245 12.59 -14.57 2.78
N LEU A 246 11.67 -14.36 1.83
CA LEU A 246 10.81 -13.18 1.84
C LEU A 246 9.76 -13.28 2.95
N LYS A 247 9.60 -12.18 3.69
CA LYS A 247 8.52 -11.99 4.67
C LYS A 247 7.27 -11.39 4.02
N ARG A 248 7.43 -10.73 2.87
CA ARG A 248 6.34 -10.06 2.16
C ARG A 248 6.56 -10.05 0.65
N ILE A 249 5.51 -10.34 -0.09
CA ILE A 249 5.44 -10.12 -1.53
C ILE A 249 4.25 -9.19 -1.78
N VAL A 250 4.47 -8.11 -2.53
CA VAL A 250 3.45 -7.16 -2.96
C VAL A 250 3.42 -7.20 -4.48
N ALA A 251 2.25 -7.42 -5.06
CA ALA A 251 2.03 -7.30 -6.49
C ALA A 251 1.10 -6.10 -6.75
N VAL A 252 1.48 -5.25 -7.70
CA VAL A 252 0.77 -4.01 -8.04
C VAL A 252 0.41 -4.07 -9.53
N GLY A 253 -0.87 -3.99 -9.84
CA GLY A 253 -1.34 -3.80 -11.21
C GLY A 253 -1.33 -2.33 -11.58
N LEU A 254 -0.72 -1.98 -12.70
CA LEU A 254 -0.62 -0.61 -13.22
C LEU A 254 -1.69 -0.28 -14.25
N ASP A 255 -2.36 -1.30 -14.78
CA ASP A 255 -3.46 -1.14 -15.72
C ASP A 255 -4.79 -1.41 -15.00
N SER A 256 -5.77 -0.53 -15.23
CA SER A 256 -7.13 -0.60 -14.65
C SER A 256 -8.19 -0.97 -15.70
N THR A 257 -7.76 -1.34 -16.92
CA THR A 257 -8.64 -1.70 -18.04
C THR A 257 -8.71 -3.19 -18.33
#